data_AF-A0A5B0S1G7-F1
#
_entry.id   AF-A0A5B0S1G7-F1
#
_cell.length_a   1.000
_cell.length_b   1.000
_cell.length_c   1.000
_cell.angle_alpha   90.00
_cell.angle_beta   90.00
_cell.angle_gamma   90.00
#
_symmetry.space_group_name_H-M   'P 1'
#
loop_
_entity.id
_entity.type
_entity.pdbx_description
1 polymer ?
#
loop_
_entity_poly.entity_id
_entity_poly.type
_entity_poly.pdbx_seq_one_letter_code
_entity_poly.pdbx_strand_id
1 'polypeptide(L)'
;MPIAGNKYTDNDVKTLVRQTNRWLLRLHQNSLREVVDFDILAVFIMQEMDDDLHIRKLVDMLIHTFFDSGKPQTTRQNQLLEAALVVQNKIRMYDDKIKSQPTFGKPYCLRYPTLEDVRAQSKLLEKQCRVLDDSRMVVLLDENEICVGIGLPPLPVSGGNPVHTPHDKWALACLKEMVNNQVCKLHVGQHPPTFLSTPPDGPPQTPFPLDEKTKGNIRTPEGSIEASVSYQAYGFGLGSKKSAGMLDKKIQCTSKSIKTWLLQGYGSTWQDEENILHLPNPLRECQNTDDSDAIVKLRNEMTFYSKLSLVINTAFLPVSTKVAQEAVDYLKEQGSDRLQENLDLEKNEIVALLIHRFIPIETGITHFCSIPFTSLVTIVEENFFCHLLVLPILVSTDTRILYHGVAKFYFDEALEAPPQRFSVAMWSRESSFSAIARHSAYHEKENK
;
A
#
# COMPACT_ATOMS: atom_id res chain seq x y z
N MET A 1 -18.19 -31.11 -6.77
CA MET A 1 -16.74 -31.20 -7.04
C MET A 1 -16.10 -29.93 -6.55
N PRO A 2 -15.00 -29.96 -5.78
CA PRO A 2 -14.31 -28.72 -5.38
C PRO A 2 -13.79 -28.04 -6.65
N ILE A 3 -14.07 -26.75 -6.82
CA ILE A 3 -13.63 -26.01 -8.00
C ILE A 3 -12.12 -25.79 -7.92
N ALA A 4 -11.35 -26.52 -8.74
CA ALA A 4 -9.93 -26.26 -8.90
C ALA A 4 -9.74 -25.00 -9.76
N GLY A 5 -9.12 -23.97 -9.20
CA GLY A 5 -8.66 -22.81 -9.99
C GLY A 5 -7.52 -23.19 -10.95
N ASN A 6 -7.15 -22.28 -11.84
CA ASN A 6 -6.05 -22.47 -12.79
C ASN A 6 -4.73 -22.78 -12.06
N LYS A 7 -4.26 -24.02 -12.18
CA LYS A 7 -2.96 -24.43 -11.64
C LYS A 7 -1.85 -24.08 -12.62
N TYR A 8 -1.20 -22.94 -12.39
CA TYR A 8 0.03 -22.58 -13.11
C TYR A 8 1.16 -23.52 -12.70
N THR A 9 1.79 -24.17 -13.67
CA THR A 9 3.07 -24.85 -13.46
C THR A 9 4.20 -23.82 -13.31
N ASP A 10 5.36 -24.24 -12.80
CA ASP A 10 6.53 -23.34 -12.71
C ASP A 10 6.95 -22.81 -14.08
N ASN A 11 6.78 -23.59 -15.14
CA ASN A 11 7.06 -23.15 -16.51
C ASN A 11 6.05 -22.11 -17.00
N ASP A 12 4.78 -22.24 -16.63
CA ASP A 12 3.76 -21.24 -16.92
C ASP A 12 4.07 -19.94 -16.19
N VAL A 13 4.44 -20.01 -14.91
CA VAL A 13 4.85 -18.84 -14.12
C VAL A 13 6.07 -18.15 -14.72
N LYS A 14 7.12 -18.90 -15.10
CA LYS A 14 8.31 -18.33 -15.75
C LYS A 14 7.96 -17.64 -17.07
N THR A 15 7.09 -18.26 -17.87
CA THR A 15 6.62 -17.69 -19.13
C THR A 15 5.83 -16.41 -18.90
N LEU A 16 4.92 -16.42 -17.93
CA LEU A 16 4.11 -15.29 -17.51
C LEU A 16 4.98 -14.11 -17.09
N VAL A 17 5.94 -14.33 -16.17
CA VAL A 17 6.88 -13.30 -15.72
C VAL A 17 7.68 -12.72 -16.89
N ARG A 18 8.15 -13.56 -17.81
CA ARG A 18 8.87 -13.10 -19.01
C ARG A 18 7.99 -12.23 -19.91
N GLN A 19 6.73 -12.60 -20.12
CA GLN A 19 5.77 -11.82 -20.90
C GLN A 19 5.45 -10.49 -20.22
N THR A 20 5.17 -10.52 -18.92
CA THR A 20 4.92 -9.33 -18.10
C THR A 20 6.10 -8.36 -18.12
N ASN A 21 7.33 -8.85 -17.95
CA ASN A 21 8.54 -8.04 -18.04
C ASN A 21 8.66 -7.37 -19.41
N ARG A 22 8.44 -8.12 -20.50
CA ARG A 22 8.47 -7.54 -21.85
C ARG A 22 7.39 -6.47 -22.04
N TRP A 23 6.19 -6.69 -21.51
CA TRP A 23 5.09 -5.73 -21.59
C TRP A 23 5.41 -4.45 -20.80
N LEU A 24 5.86 -4.59 -19.55
CA LEU A 24 6.26 -3.46 -18.71
C LEU A 24 7.42 -2.67 -19.32
N LEU A 25 8.42 -3.33 -19.91
CA LEU A 25 9.52 -2.64 -20.60
C LEU A 25 9.02 -1.80 -21.77
N ARG A 26 8.09 -2.31 -22.59
CA ARG A 26 7.47 -1.55 -23.69
C ARG A 26 6.66 -0.37 -23.17
N LEU A 27 5.90 -0.58 -22.10
CA LEU A 27 5.11 0.48 -21.48
C LEU A 27 6.01 1.57 -20.90
N HIS A 28 7.10 1.19 -20.26
CA HIS A 28 8.04 2.13 -19.65
C HIS A 28 8.72 3.02 -20.69
N GLN A 29 9.07 2.49 -21.87
CA GLN A 29 9.65 3.26 -22.97
C GLN A 29 8.81 4.47 -23.39
N ASN A 30 7.48 4.36 -23.29
CA ASN A 30 6.53 5.41 -23.64
C ASN A 30 5.75 5.91 -22.42
N SER A 31 6.32 5.75 -21.21
CA SER A 31 5.63 6.11 -19.97
C SER A 31 5.49 7.64 -19.83
N LEU A 32 4.36 8.04 -19.25
CA LEU A 32 4.14 9.40 -18.79
C LEU A 32 4.72 9.53 -17.38
N ARG A 33 5.75 10.37 -17.23
CA ARG A 33 6.35 10.69 -15.93
C ARG A 33 5.73 11.99 -15.42
N GLU A 34 5.01 11.92 -14.30
CA GLU A 34 4.37 13.07 -13.68
C GLU A 34 5.01 13.31 -12.32
N VAL A 35 5.62 14.48 -12.14
CA VAL A 35 6.12 14.92 -10.84
C VAL A 35 4.95 15.53 -10.09
N VAL A 36 4.53 14.89 -9.01
CA VAL A 36 3.52 15.40 -8.10
C VAL A 36 4.15 16.40 -7.13
N ASP A 37 3.40 17.45 -6.81
CA ASP A 37 3.82 18.44 -5.84
C ASP A 37 3.70 17.90 -4.40
N PHE A 38 4.65 17.04 -4.02
CA PHE A 38 4.65 16.30 -2.76
C PHE A 38 6.07 15.86 -2.40
N ASP A 39 6.43 15.89 -1.11
CA ASP A 39 7.71 15.37 -0.59
C ASP A 39 7.43 14.16 0.32
N ILE A 40 7.64 12.95 -0.20
CA ILE A 40 7.27 11.73 0.53
C ILE A 40 8.08 11.57 1.83
N LEU A 41 9.35 11.99 1.80
CA LEU A 41 10.26 11.84 2.94
C LEU A 41 9.93 12.83 4.05
N ALA A 42 9.62 14.08 3.70
CA ALA A 42 9.20 15.07 4.69
C ALA A 42 7.87 14.68 5.35
N VAL A 43 6.88 14.23 4.56
CA VAL A 43 5.58 13.81 5.10
C VAL A 43 5.71 12.55 5.95
N PHE A 44 6.57 11.60 5.56
CA PHE A 44 6.90 10.44 6.39
C PHE A 44 7.42 10.83 7.78
N ILE A 45 8.38 11.77 7.85
CA ILE A 45 8.91 12.28 9.11
C ILE A 45 7.80 12.89 9.97
N MET A 46 6.95 13.74 9.39
CA MET A 46 5.84 14.39 10.09
C MET A 46 4.83 13.37 10.64
N GLN A 47 4.46 12.38 9.84
CA GLN A 47 3.50 11.34 10.24
C GLN A 47 4.02 10.41 11.33
N GLU A 48 5.34 10.17 11.38
CA GLU A 48 5.96 9.23 12.33
C GLU A 48 6.46 9.87 13.62
N MET A 49 6.40 11.20 13.73
CA MET A 49 6.88 11.94 14.91
C MET A 49 5.78 12.73 15.60
N ASP A 50 5.47 13.93 15.09
CA ASP A 50 4.59 14.90 15.73
C ASP A 50 3.92 15.76 14.65
N ASP A 51 2.61 15.96 14.82
CA ASP A 51 1.76 16.60 13.83
C ASP A 51 2.00 18.13 13.77
N ASP A 52 2.44 18.75 14.87
CA ASP A 52 2.45 20.20 15.09
C ASP A 52 3.86 20.81 14.93
N LEU A 53 4.90 19.99 14.97
CA LEU A 53 6.28 20.46 14.88
C LEU A 53 6.70 20.74 13.43
N HIS A 54 7.35 21.89 13.23
CA HIS A 54 7.94 22.25 11.96
C HIS A 54 9.03 21.24 11.54
N ILE A 55 9.03 20.83 10.26
CA ILE A 55 9.98 19.89 9.66
C ILE A 55 11.45 20.15 10.00
N ARG A 56 11.90 21.40 10.08
CA ARG A 56 13.29 21.74 10.46
C ARG A 56 13.64 21.19 11.83
N LYS A 57 12.74 21.38 12.81
CA LYS A 57 12.94 20.87 14.17
C LYS A 57 12.92 19.35 14.20
N LEU A 58 12.00 18.72 13.46
CA LEU A 58 11.92 17.26 13.38
C LEU A 58 13.21 16.66 12.80
N VAL A 59 13.70 17.22 11.70
CA VAL A 59 14.96 16.83 11.06
C VAL A 59 16.15 17.00 12.00
N ASP A 60 16.27 18.15 12.66
CA ASP A 60 17.35 18.41 13.61
C ASP A 60 17.33 17.42 14.78
N MET A 61 16.13 17.11 15.32
CA MET A 61 15.99 16.12 16.39
C MET A 61 16.39 14.71 15.95
N LEU A 62 16.00 14.28 14.74
CA LEU A 62 16.33 12.97 14.21
C LEU A 62 17.83 12.81 14.00
N ILE A 63 18.47 13.80 13.37
CA ILE A 63 19.92 13.79 13.12
C ILE A 63 20.68 13.82 14.43
N HIS A 64 20.32 14.72 15.35
CA HIS A 64 20.99 14.80 16.64
C HIS A 64 20.90 13.48 17.44
N THR A 65 19.74 12.81 17.39
CA THR A 65 19.50 11.59 18.17
C THR A 65 20.13 10.34 17.54
N PHE A 66 20.04 10.19 16.21
CA PHE A 66 20.41 8.96 15.51
C PHE A 66 21.67 9.05 14.65
N PHE A 67 22.25 10.24 14.51
CA PHE A 67 23.53 10.44 13.83
C PHE A 67 24.61 10.91 14.82
N ASP A 68 24.33 11.97 15.60
CA ASP A 68 25.33 12.56 16.49
C ASP A 68 25.47 11.80 17.82
N SER A 69 24.34 11.47 18.46
CA SER A 69 24.33 10.98 19.85
C SER A 69 24.14 9.47 19.99
N GLY A 70 23.66 8.82 18.94
CA GLY A 70 23.25 7.42 18.97
C GLY A 70 23.12 6.86 17.56
N LYS A 71 22.72 5.59 17.46
CA LYS A 71 22.42 4.94 16.17
C LYS A 71 21.00 4.39 16.17
N PRO A 72 20.33 4.34 15.00
CA PRO A 72 19.05 3.66 14.87
C PRO A 72 19.11 2.22 15.38
N GLN A 73 18.07 1.79 16.07
CA GLN A 73 17.92 0.42 16.62
C GLN A 73 16.84 -0.38 15.90
N THR A 74 15.96 0.29 15.15
CA THR A 74 14.92 -0.37 14.34
C THR A 74 14.97 0.09 12.90
N THR A 75 14.38 -0.69 11.99
CA THR A 75 14.24 -0.32 10.57
C THR A 75 13.58 1.04 10.42
N ARG A 76 12.50 1.32 11.17
CA ARG A 76 11.81 2.61 11.11
C ARG A 76 12.70 3.78 11.54
N GLN A 77 13.49 3.62 12.61
CA GLN A 77 14.43 4.65 13.04
C GLN A 77 15.48 4.93 11.96
N ASN A 78 15.95 3.89 11.27
CA ASN A 78 16.92 4.05 10.18
C ASN A 78 16.30 4.78 8.98
N GLN A 79 15.09 4.38 8.58
CA GLN A 79 14.34 5.06 7.51
C GLN A 79 14.09 6.54 7.82
N LEU A 80 13.76 6.87 9.07
CA LEU A 80 13.57 8.25 9.50
C LEU A 80 14.87 9.05 9.47
N LEU A 81 16.00 8.45 9.87
CA LEU A 81 17.30 9.10 9.75
C LEU A 81 17.67 9.36 8.28
N GLU A 82 17.51 8.36 7.40
CA GLU A 82 17.78 8.51 5.97
C GLU A 82 16.91 9.60 5.34
N ALA A 83 15.60 9.59 5.66
CA ALA A 83 14.68 10.65 5.24
C ALA A 83 15.13 12.03 5.75
N ALA A 84 15.53 12.13 7.02
CA ALA A 84 15.97 13.39 7.62
C ALA A 84 17.22 13.95 6.94
N LEU A 85 18.18 13.10 6.58
CA LEU A 85 19.39 13.52 5.87
C LEU A 85 19.08 14.07 4.47
N VAL A 86 18.14 13.45 3.74
CA VAL A 86 17.70 13.95 2.43
C VAL A 86 16.98 15.29 2.56
N VAL A 87 16.02 15.39 3.48
CA VAL A 87 15.25 16.61 3.74
C VAL A 87 16.15 17.75 4.24
N GLN A 88 17.13 17.47 5.11
CA GLN A 88 18.12 18.45 5.57
C GLN A 88 18.91 19.03 4.40
N ASN A 89 19.42 18.17 3.52
CA ASN A 89 20.17 18.61 2.33
C ASN A 89 19.32 19.53 1.45
N LYS A 90 18.04 19.19 1.24
CA LYS A 90 17.10 20.01 0.46
C LYS A 90 16.85 21.38 1.09
N ILE A 91 16.61 21.40 2.40
CA ILE A 91 16.42 22.62 3.17
C ILE A 91 17.66 23.51 3.09
N ARG A 92 18.86 22.94 3.30
CA ARG A 92 20.13 23.67 3.19
C ARG A 92 20.33 24.26 1.80
N MET A 93 20.08 23.47 0.74
CA MET A 93 20.17 23.94 -0.64
C MET A 93 19.24 25.12 -0.92
N TYR A 94 18.01 25.10 -0.39
CA TYR A 94 17.09 26.22 -0.50
C TYR A 94 17.60 27.45 0.25
N ASP A 95 18.03 27.30 1.50
CA ASP A 95 18.53 28.40 2.34
C ASP A 95 19.76 29.10 1.76
N ASP A 96 20.62 28.36 1.07
CA ASP A 96 21.78 28.95 0.40
C ASP A 96 21.41 29.63 -0.91
N LYS A 97 20.53 29.00 -1.72
CA LYS A 97 20.12 29.57 -3.01
C LYS A 97 19.29 30.83 -2.85
N ILE A 98 18.36 30.88 -1.89
CA ILE A 98 17.44 32.02 -1.72
C ILE A 98 18.18 33.34 -1.41
N LYS A 99 19.36 33.26 -0.76
CA LYS A 99 20.24 34.42 -0.51
C LYS A 99 20.74 35.07 -1.81
N SER A 100 21.00 34.24 -2.83
CA SER A 100 21.53 34.68 -4.13
C SER A 100 20.46 34.83 -5.22
N GLN A 101 19.32 34.13 -5.08
CA GLN A 101 18.22 34.07 -6.03
C GLN A 101 16.89 34.16 -5.26
N PRO A 102 16.38 35.37 -4.97
CA PRO A 102 15.15 35.54 -4.18
C PRO A 102 13.89 34.91 -4.79
N THR A 103 13.91 34.59 -6.09
CA THR A 103 12.83 33.89 -6.80
C THR A 103 12.96 32.37 -6.77
N PHE A 104 13.95 31.82 -6.05
CA PHE A 104 14.13 30.37 -5.95
C PHE A 104 12.92 29.73 -5.25
N GLY A 105 12.30 28.75 -5.92
CA GLY A 105 11.06 28.12 -5.47
C GLY A 105 11.23 27.45 -4.11
N LYS A 106 10.28 27.70 -3.20
CA LYS A 106 10.26 27.07 -1.88
C LYS A 106 9.89 25.58 -2.02
N PRO A 107 10.72 24.64 -1.52
CA PRO A 107 10.42 23.21 -1.61
C PRO A 107 9.15 22.88 -0.83
N TYR A 108 8.49 21.78 -1.19
CA TYR A 108 7.22 21.35 -0.58
C TYR A 108 7.29 21.30 0.94
N CYS A 109 8.34 20.67 1.49
CA CYS A 109 8.55 20.55 2.93
C CYS A 109 8.65 21.90 3.66
N LEU A 110 9.00 22.99 2.97
CA LEU A 110 9.02 24.33 3.55
C LEU A 110 7.77 25.16 3.22
N ARG A 111 6.99 24.79 2.19
CA ARG A 111 5.66 25.37 1.92
C ARG A 111 4.60 24.83 2.87
N TYR A 112 4.68 23.54 3.19
CA TYR A 112 3.81 22.83 4.12
C TYR A 112 4.66 22.24 5.26
N PRO A 113 5.11 23.08 6.21
CA PRO A 113 6.14 22.71 7.18
C PRO A 113 5.66 21.81 8.33
N THR A 114 4.36 21.60 8.51
CA THR A 114 3.76 20.73 9.55
C THR A 114 2.82 19.70 8.93
N LEU A 115 2.45 18.66 9.69
CA LEU A 115 1.47 17.68 9.18
C LEU A 115 0.09 18.30 9.01
N GLU A 116 -0.27 19.28 9.84
CA GLU A 116 -1.50 20.06 9.70
C GLU A 116 -1.54 20.80 8.35
N ASP A 117 -0.44 21.45 7.96
CA ASP A 117 -0.33 22.13 6.66
C ASP A 117 -0.51 21.13 5.49
N VAL A 118 0.11 19.95 5.60
CA VAL A 118 -0.01 18.87 4.59
C VAL A 118 -1.45 18.37 4.48
N ARG A 119 -2.16 18.21 5.60
CA ARG A 119 -3.58 17.82 5.62
C ARG A 119 -4.46 18.88 4.98
N ALA A 120 -4.26 20.14 5.35
CA ALA A 120 -5.00 21.27 4.78
C ALA A 120 -4.80 21.36 3.26
N GLN A 121 -3.56 21.17 2.80
CA GLN A 121 -3.25 21.12 1.37
C GLN A 121 -3.89 19.90 0.68
N SER A 122 -3.83 18.73 1.30
CA SER A 122 -4.42 17.50 0.74
C SER A 122 -5.94 17.65 0.53
N LYS A 123 -6.63 18.27 1.49
CA LYS A 123 -8.06 18.61 1.41
C LYS A 123 -8.39 19.60 0.29
N LEU A 124 -7.47 20.54 0.02
CA LEU A 124 -7.62 21.46 -1.12
C LEU A 124 -7.42 20.73 -2.46
N LEU A 125 -6.38 19.90 -2.55
CA LEU A 125 -6.02 19.15 -3.76
C LEU A 125 -7.05 18.07 -4.11
N GLU A 126 -7.72 17.49 -3.12
CA GLU A 126 -8.82 16.53 -3.34
C GLU A 126 -9.89 17.10 -4.28
N LYS A 127 -10.20 18.40 -4.15
CA LYS A 127 -11.17 19.10 -5.00
C LYS A 127 -10.63 19.45 -6.39
N GLN A 128 -9.37 19.15 -6.67
CA GLN A 128 -8.66 19.52 -7.89
C GLN A 128 -8.07 18.28 -8.59
N CYS A 129 -8.54 17.08 -8.23
CA CYS A 129 -8.07 15.85 -8.86
C CYS A 129 -8.27 15.90 -10.37
N ARG A 130 -7.24 15.48 -11.13
CA ARG A 130 -7.32 15.35 -12.58
C ARG A 130 -7.25 13.90 -13.00
N VAL A 131 -7.88 13.59 -14.12
CA VAL A 131 -7.76 12.29 -14.78
C VAL A 131 -6.40 12.23 -15.46
N LEU A 132 -5.70 11.12 -15.27
CA LEU A 132 -4.42 10.85 -15.92
C LEU A 132 -4.65 9.96 -17.14
N ASP A 133 -3.76 10.05 -18.13
CA ASP A 133 -3.81 9.29 -19.37
C ASP A 133 -3.81 7.78 -19.07
N ASP A 134 -4.86 7.08 -19.51
CA ASP A 134 -5.06 5.66 -19.28
C ASP A 134 -4.61 4.78 -20.46
N SER A 135 -4.12 5.40 -21.54
CA SER A 135 -3.57 4.71 -22.71
C SER A 135 -2.10 4.30 -22.54
N ARG A 136 -1.42 4.88 -21.55
CA ARG A 136 0.02 4.69 -21.28
C ARG A 136 0.26 4.35 -19.82
N MET A 137 1.45 3.80 -19.54
CA MET A 137 1.92 3.69 -18.16
C MET A 137 2.18 5.09 -17.61
N VAL A 138 1.70 5.34 -16.40
CA VAL A 138 1.98 6.58 -15.66
C VAL A 138 2.88 6.25 -14.48
N VAL A 139 3.98 6.98 -14.36
CA VAL A 139 4.90 6.90 -13.21
C VAL A 139 4.81 8.23 -12.46
N LEU A 140 4.25 8.18 -11.26
CA LEU A 140 4.20 9.32 -10.35
C LEU A 140 5.50 9.40 -9.56
N LEU A 141 6.11 10.58 -9.58
CA LEU A 141 7.34 10.89 -8.86
C LEU A 141 7.07 12.03 -7.88
N ASP A 142 7.69 11.99 -6.70
CA ASP A 142 7.67 13.12 -5.76
C ASP A 142 8.67 14.22 -6.19
N GLU A 143 8.77 15.32 -5.42
CA GLU A 143 9.73 16.40 -5.68
C GLU A 143 11.21 16.02 -5.44
N ASN A 144 11.50 14.78 -5.04
CA ASN A 144 12.83 14.19 -4.94
C ASN A 144 13.08 13.10 -6.01
N GLU A 145 12.20 13.02 -7.02
CA GLU A 145 12.21 11.99 -8.07
C GLU A 145 12.00 10.56 -7.55
N ILE A 146 11.47 10.40 -6.33
CA ILE A 146 11.15 9.11 -5.75
C ILE A 146 9.83 8.63 -6.36
N CYS A 147 9.79 7.37 -6.81
CA CYS A 147 8.56 6.77 -7.31
C CYS A 147 7.54 6.62 -6.18
N VAL A 148 6.39 7.25 -6.32
CA VAL A 148 5.30 7.23 -5.32
C VAL A 148 4.06 6.50 -5.78
N GLY A 149 3.94 6.28 -7.10
CA GLY A 149 2.80 5.58 -7.67
C GLY A 149 3.06 5.11 -9.10
N ILE A 150 2.54 3.95 -9.45
CA ILE A 150 2.57 3.45 -10.84
C ILE A 150 1.16 3.09 -11.25
N GLY A 151 0.77 3.61 -12.40
CA GLY A 151 -0.45 3.26 -13.08
C GLY A 151 -0.18 2.52 -14.39
N LEU A 152 -0.84 1.39 -14.60
CA LEU A 152 -0.73 0.60 -15.83
C LEU A 152 -1.99 0.70 -16.68
N PRO A 153 -1.87 0.92 -18.01
CA PRO A 153 -3.03 0.97 -18.88
C PRO A 153 -3.76 -0.38 -18.89
N PRO A 154 -5.01 -0.42 -19.38
CA PRO A 154 -5.73 -1.67 -19.54
C PRO A 154 -4.93 -2.74 -20.28
N LEU A 155 -5.13 -4.00 -19.91
CA LEU A 155 -4.48 -5.10 -20.61
C LEU A 155 -4.90 -5.08 -22.08
N PRO A 156 -3.96 -5.26 -23.03
CA PRO A 156 -4.30 -5.30 -24.44
C PRO A 156 -5.30 -6.43 -24.71
N VAL A 157 -6.45 -6.09 -25.31
CA VAL A 157 -7.38 -7.11 -25.81
C VAL A 157 -6.70 -7.79 -26.98
N SER A 158 -6.53 -9.11 -26.90
CA SER A 158 -5.98 -9.89 -28.01
C SER A 158 -6.96 -9.82 -29.19
N GLY A 159 -6.54 -9.23 -30.30
CA GLY A 159 -7.33 -9.26 -31.54
C GLY A 159 -7.50 -10.68 -32.06
N GLY A 160 -8.71 -11.05 -32.47
CA GLY A 160 -9.05 -12.38 -32.98
C GLY A 160 -9.77 -13.27 -31.95
N ASN A 161 -9.81 -14.58 -32.19
CA ASN A 161 -10.31 -15.58 -31.25
C ASN A 161 -9.16 -16.03 -30.34
N PRO A 162 -9.00 -15.49 -29.12
CA PRO A 162 -7.91 -15.88 -28.25
C PRO A 162 -8.04 -17.37 -27.87
N VAL A 163 -6.93 -18.10 -27.96
CA VAL A 163 -6.85 -19.53 -27.58
C VAL A 163 -7.05 -19.71 -26.07
N HIS A 164 -6.76 -18.68 -25.29
CA HIS A 164 -6.87 -18.69 -23.83
C HIS A 164 -7.78 -17.58 -23.33
N THR A 165 -8.61 -17.90 -22.34
CA THR A 165 -9.41 -16.91 -21.62
C THR A 165 -8.50 -15.91 -20.91
N PRO A 166 -8.73 -14.59 -21.07
CA PRO A 166 -7.98 -13.52 -20.39
C PRO A 166 -7.98 -13.64 -18.85
N HIS A 167 -6.90 -13.18 -18.21
CA HIS A 167 -6.70 -13.29 -16.75
C HIS A 167 -7.74 -12.52 -15.92
N ASP A 168 -8.13 -11.34 -16.37
CA ASP A 168 -9.19 -10.51 -15.79
C ASP A 168 -10.55 -11.21 -15.82
N LYS A 169 -10.88 -11.91 -16.91
CA LYS A 169 -12.14 -12.68 -17.03
C LYS A 169 -12.20 -13.83 -16.04
N TRP A 170 -11.09 -14.54 -15.82
CA TRP A 170 -11.00 -15.59 -14.80
C TRP A 170 -11.18 -15.05 -13.38
N ALA A 171 -10.45 -14.00 -13.03
CA ALA A 171 -10.55 -13.37 -11.71
C ALA A 171 -11.96 -12.83 -11.46
N LEU A 172 -12.57 -12.16 -12.45
CA LEU A 172 -13.95 -11.68 -12.38
C LEU A 172 -14.95 -12.81 -12.16
N ALA A 173 -14.85 -13.90 -12.92
CA ALA A 173 -15.74 -15.06 -12.77
C ALA A 173 -15.62 -15.66 -11.36
N CYS A 174 -14.40 -15.79 -10.83
CA CYS A 174 -14.17 -16.28 -9.47
C CYS A 174 -14.80 -15.36 -8.41
N LEU A 175 -14.61 -14.05 -8.53
CA LEU A 175 -15.17 -13.07 -7.58
C LEU A 175 -16.70 -13.05 -7.59
N LYS A 176 -17.32 -13.15 -8.77
CA LYS A 176 -18.77 -13.29 -8.91
C LYS A 176 -19.31 -14.56 -8.26
N GLU A 177 -18.62 -15.68 -8.47
CA GLU A 177 -18.99 -16.95 -7.86
C GLU A 177 -18.91 -16.88 -6.33
N MET A 178 -17.87 -16.26 -5.78
CA MET A 178 -17.74 -16.03 -4.34
C MET A 178 -18.91 -15.21 -3.79
N VAL A 179 -19.32 -14.15 -4.49
CA VAL A 179 -20.49 -13.34 -4.11
C VAL A 179 -21.79 -14.14 -4.19
N ASN A 180 -22.03 -14.84 -5.30
CA ASN A 180 -23.27 -15.57 -5.55
C ASN A 180 -23.46 -16.73 -4.55
N ASN A 181 -22.37 -17.38 -4.16
CA ASN A 181 -22.38 -18.46 -3.19
C ASN A 181 -22.37 -17.96 -1.73
N GLN A 182 -22.45 -16.64 -1.51
CA GLN A 182 -22.35 -15.98 -0.20
C GLN A 182 -21.08 -16.34 0.58
N VAL A 183 -20.05 -16.75 -0.15
CA VAL A 183 -18.76 -17.14 0.39
C VAL A 183 -18.08 -15.90 0.95
N CYS A 184 -17.51 -16.03 2.15
CA CYS A 184 -16.89 -14.95 2.90
C CYS A 184 -17.81 -13.76 3.25
N LYS A 185 -19.14 -13.95 3.27
CA LYS A 185 -20.12 -12.91 3.66
C LYS A 185 -19.99 -11.59 2.86
N LEU A 186 -19.54 -11.64 1.61
CA LEU A 186 -19.41 -10.45 0.75
C LEU A 186 -20.78 -9.82 0.44
N HIS A 187 -21.23 -8.86 1.25
CA HIS A 187 -22.54 -8.21 1.09
C HIS A 187 -22.54 -7.22 -0.10
N VAL A 188 -23.60 -7.28 -0.93
CA VAL A 188 -23.71 -6.57 -2.23
C VAL A 188 -24.40 -5.20 -2.14
N GLY A 189 -25.04 -4.87 -1.01
CA GLY A 189 -26.07 -3.82 -0.97
C GLY A 189 -25.73 -2.54 -0.20
N GLN A 190 -24.46 -2.19 0.01
CA GLN A 190 -24.13 -1.10 0.94
C GLN A 190 -24.47 0.32 0.46
N HIS A 191 -24.30 0.61 -0.82
CA HIS A 191 -24.67 1.89 -1.40
C HIS A 191 -25.30 1.67 -2.77
N PRO A 192 -26.52 2.17 -3.03
CA PRO A 192 -27.10 2.07 -4.34
C PRO A 192 -26.22 2.80 -5.36
N PRO A 193 -26.03 2.23 -6.55
CA PRO A 193 -25.33 2.90 -7.63
C PRO A 193 -26.02 4.24 -7.92
N THR A 194 -25.22 5.28 -8.16
CA THR A 194 -25.78 6.58 -8.57
C THR A 194 -25.94 6.54 -10.09
N PHE A 195 -27.19 6.49 -10.55
CA PHE A 195 -27.52 6.61 -11.96
C PHE A 195 -27.73 8.09 -12.31
N LEU A 196 -27.11 8.55 -13.39
CA LEU A 196 -27.28 9.91 -13.92
C LEU A 196 -27.29 9.86 -15.45
N SER A 197 -28.24 10.56 -16.06
CA SER A 197 -28.26 10.84 -17.50
C SER A 197 -27.02 11.58 -18.03
N THR A 198 -26.35 12.37 -17.20
CA THR A 198 -25.05 13.01 -17.51
C THR A 198 -24.13 12.99 -16.29
N PRO A 199 -22.85 12.59 -16.44
CA PRO A 199 -21.86 12.72 -15.36
C PRO A 199 -21.75 14.18 -14.89
N PRO A 200 -21.56 14.43 -13.60
CA PRO A 200 -21.41 15.79 -13.10
C PRO A 200 -20.12 16.42 -13.63
N ASP A 201 -20.21 17.68 -14.03
CA ASP A 201 -19.05 18.47 -14.42
C ASP A 201 -18.11 18.68 -13.23
N GLY A 202 -16.81 18.60 -13.50
CA GLY A 202 -15.74 18.93 -12.56
C GLY A 202 -14.85 17.76 -12.16
N PRO A 203 -13.91 18.00 -11.22
CA PRO A 203 -12.96 17.00 -10.75
C PRO A 203 -13.63 15.78 -10.12
N PRO A 204 -13.07 14.56 -10.27
CA PRO A 204 -13.40 13.39 -9.45
C PRO A 204 -13.66 13.75 -7.98
N GLN A 205 -14.81 13.35 -7.46
CA GLN A 205 -15.13 13.52 -6.04
C GLN A 205 -15.17 12.17 -5.34
N THR A 206 -14.59 12.09 -4.16
CA THR A 206 -14.74 10.90 -3.30
C THR A 206 -16.12 10.91 -2.62
N PRO A 207 -16.69 9.73 -2.33
CA PRO A 207 -17.85 9.56 -1.48
C PRO A 207 -17.65 10.03 -0.05
N PHE A 208 -16.43 9.98 0.46
CA PHE A 208 -16.11 10.46 1.81
C PHE A 208 -14.83 11.31 1.77
N PRO A 209 -14.98 12.65 1.66
CA PRO A 209 -13.87 13.59 1.57
C PRO A 209 -13.09 13.70 2.86
N LEU A 210 -11.82 14.14 2.74
CA LEU A 210 -10.99 14.43 3.90
C LEU A 210 -11.64 15.53 4.75
N ASP A 211 -11.86 15.22 6.03
CA ASP A 211 -12.36 16.17 7.01
C ASP A 211 -11.51 16.20 8.29
N GLU A 212 -11.75 17.23 9.13
CA GLU A 212 -11.00 17.43 10.37
C GLU A 212 -11.28 16.35 11.43
N LYS A 213 -12.39 15.63 11.29
CA LYS A 213 -12.87 14.66 12.28
C LYS A 213 -12.22 13.29 12.07
N THR A 214 -12.26 12.82 10.83
CA THR A 214 -11.67 11.56 10.38
C THR A 214 -10.17 11.69 10.21
N LYS A 215 -9.67 12.85 9.74
CA LYS A 215 -8.27 13.07 9.33
C LYS A 215 -7.75 11.98 8.37
N GLY A 216 -8.66 11.31 7.66
CA GLY A 216 -8.35 10.16 6.83
C GLY A 216 -8.00 8.86 7.58
N ASN A 217 -8.37 8.74 8.86
CA ASN A 217 -8.11 7.57 9.72
C ASN A 217 -9.29 6.60 9.81
N ILE A 218 -10.48 7.03 9.43
CA ILE A 218 -11.67 6.19 9.39
C ILE A 218 -11.77 5.63 7.95
N ARG A 219 -12.12 4.36 7.80
CA ARG A 219 -12.17 3.67 6.50
C ARG A 219 -13.58 3.47 5.99
N THR A 220 -14.57 3.57 6.87
CA THR A 220 -15.97 3.27 6.63
C THR A 220 -16.82 4.03 7.66
N PRO A 221 -17.97 4.60 7.25
CA PRO A 221 -18.88 5.27 8.18
C PRO A 221 -19.41 4.33 9.27
N GLU A 222 -19.72 4.91 10.43
CA GLU A 222 -20.32 4.19 11.56
C GLU A 222 -21.67 3.55 11.14
N GLY A 223 -21.83 2.24 11.38
CA GLY A 223 -23.03 1.46 11.01
C GLY A 223 -23.02 0.83 9.61
N SER A 224 -21.92 0.93 8.85
CA SER A 224 -21.75 0.23 7.56
C SER A 224 -21.62 -1.30 7.73
N ILE A 225 -22.28 -2.08 6.87
CA ILE A 225 -22.35 -3.56 6.99
C ILE A 225 -21.12 -4.26 6.39
N GLU A 226 -20.00 -4.41 7.10
CA GLU A 226 -18.74 -5.03 6.62
C GLU A 226 -18.81 -5.77 5.26
N ALA A 227 -18.50 -5.05 4.16
CA ALA A 227 -18.57 -5.58 2.79
C ALA A 227 -17.18 -5.86 2.22
N SER A 228 -16.21 -6.14 3.09
CA SER A 228 -14.83 -6.46 2.72
C SER A 228 -14.37 -7.75 3.39
N VAL A 229 -13.51 -8.52 2.71
CA VAL A 229 -13.01 -9.79 3.25
C VAL A 229 -11.49 -9.75 3.37
N SER A 230 -11.03 -9.71 4.60
CA SER A 230 -9.61 -9.75 4.90
C SER A 230 -9.12 -11.21 4.89
N TYR A 231 -8.35 -11.62 3.89
CA TYR A 231 -7.52 -12.83 3.91
C TYR A 231 -6.04 -12.51 4.11
N GLN A 232 -5.29 -13.42 4.73
CA GLN A 232 -3.86 -13.24 4.92
C GLN A 232 -3.13 -14.57 4.77
N ALA A 233 -2.27 -14.65 3.75
CA ALA A 233 -1.47 -15.84 3.44
C ALA A 233 -0.35 -16.10 4.46
N TYR A 234 0.36 -15.03 4.85
CA TYR A 234 1.43 -15.04 5.85
C TYR A 234 1.42 -13.69 6.62
N GLY A 235 2.12 -13.57 7.75
CA GLY A 235 2.05 -12.36 8.58
C GLY A 235 1.16 -12.50 9.82
N PHE A 236 0.87 -11.39 10.49
CA PHE A 236 -0.14 -11.35 11.55
C PHE A 236 -1.51 -10.95 11.02
N GLY A 237 -2.54 -11.79 11.27
CA GLY A 237 -3.95 -11.56 10.89
C GLY A 237 -4.51 -10.19 11.27
N LEU A 238 -5.53 -9.68 10.56
CA LEU A 238 -6.27 -8.46 10.94
C LEU A 238 -6.86 -8.58 12.33
N GLY A 239 -6.58 -7.59 13.19
CA GLY A 239 -7.01 -7.61 14.60
C GLY A 239 -6.31 -8.63 15.49
N SER A 240 -5.24 -9.31 15.02
CA SER A 240 -4.53 -10.30 15.82
C SER A 240 -3.94 -9.70 17.10
N LYS A 241 -4.29 -10.25 18.27
CA LYS A 241 -3.70 -9.84 19.55
C LYS A 241 -2.18 -10.02 19.57
N LYS A 242 -1.64 -11.01 18.86
CA LYS A 242 -0.20 -11.24 18.73
C LYS A 242 0.52 -10.21 17.86
N SER A 243 -0.21 -9.38 17.11
CA SER A 243 0.39 -8.24 16.41
C SER A 243 0.62 -7.04 17.35
N ALA A 244 0.03 -7.05 18.56
CA ALA A 244 0.28 -6.01 19.55
C ALA A 244 1.77 -6.00 19.93
N GLY A 245 2.38 -4.82 19.97
CA GLY A 245 3.81 -4.68 20.23
C GLY A 245 4.73 -5.12 19.09
N MET A 246 4.21 -5.72 18.00
CA MET A 246 4.98 -6.20 16.83
C MET A 246 5.22 -5.13 15.76
N LEU A 247 4.49 -4.02 15.82
CA LEU A 247 4.76 -2.82 15.01
C LEU A 247 5.87 -1.98 15.64
N ASP A 248 6.64 -1.31 14.79
CA ASP A 248 7.46 -0.20 15.27
C ASP A 248 6.52 0.91 15.82
N LYS A 249 6.94 1.58 16.89
CA LYS A 249 6.20 2.67 17.53
C LYS A 249 6.61 3.99 16.87
N LYS A 250 5.63 4.90 16.74
CA LYS A 250 5.93 6.29 16.36
C LYS A 250 6.91 6.90 17.36
N ILE A 251 7.78 7.78 16.88
CA ILE A 251 8.79 8.42 17.72
C ILE A 251 8.14 9.56 18.49
N GLN A 252 7.99 9.37 19.80
CA GLN A 252 7.51 10.44 20.66
C GLN A 252 8.61 11.46 20.90
N CYS A 253 8.26 12.74 20.75
CA CYS A 253 9.15 13.85 21.04
C CYS A 253 8.48 14.90 21.92
N THR A 254 9.29 15.85 22.37
CA THR A 254 8.88 17.11 22.96
C THR A 254 9.13 18.22 21.95
N SER A 255 8.81 19.47 22.30
CA SER A 255 9.14 20.62 21.45
C SER A 255 10.65 20.83 21.22
N LYS A 256 11.53 20.11 21.93
CA LYS A 256 12.99 20.28 21.90
C LYS A 256 13.78 19.01 21.57
N SER A 257 13.26 17.83 21.88
CA SER A 257 14.03 16.57 21.74
C SER A 257 13.15 15.33 21.66
N ILE A 258 13.69 14.25 21.11
CA ILE A 258 13.09 12.91 21.14
C ILE A 258 13.13 12.36 22.57
N LYS A 259 12.04 11.73 23.00
CA LYS A 259 11.94 11.04 24.30
C LYS A 259 12.65 9.69 24.21
N THR A 260 13.97 9.69 24.34
CA THR A 260 14.82 8.50 24.12
C THR A 260 14.46 7.31 24.99
N TRP A 261 13.92 7.53 26.20
CA TRP A 261 13.45 6.47 27.10
C TRP A 261 12.15 5.78 26.65
N LEU A 262 11.47 6.30 25.62
CA LEU A 262 10.30 5.68 24.99
C LEU A 262 10.63 5.03 23.64
N LEU A 263 11.88 5.15 23.17
CA LEU A 263 12.29 4.56 21.90
C LEU A 263 12.40 3.05 22.02
N GLN A 264 11.81 2.33 21.07
CA GLN A 264 12.02 0.89 20.94
C GLN A 264 13.49 0.58 20.62
N GLY A 265 14.02 -0.46 21.26
CA GLY A 265 15.41 -0.88 21.08
C GLY A 265 16.44 -0.04 21.83
N TYR A 266 16.03 1.03 22.54
CA TYR A 266 16.94 1.92 23.25
C TYR A 266 16.89 1.68 24.77
N GLY A 267 18.07 1.53 25.41
CA GLY A 267 18.17 1.22 26.85
C GLY A 267 17.83 -0.24 27.20
N SER A 268 17.61 -0.54 28.48
CA SER A 268 17.17 -1.87 28.95
C SER A 268 15.64 -1.99 29.05
N THR A 269 14.93 -0.86 29.09
CA THR A 269 13.48 -0.81 29.34
C THR A 269 12.62 -1.40 28.22
N TRP A 270 13.14 -1.54 27.00
CA TRP A 270 12.42 -2.20 25.90
C TRP A 270 12.43 -3.73 26.02
N GLN A 271 13.28 -4.30 26.89
CA GLN A 271 13.39 -5.74 27.14
C GLN A 271 12.42 -6.23 28.22
N ASP A 272 11.90 -5.31 29.05
CA ASP A 272 11.11 -5.64 30.25
C ASP A 272 9.59 -5.71 30.02
N GLU A 273 9.08 -5.41 28.81
CA GLU A 273 7.66 -5.60 28.50
C GLU A 273 7.43 -7.01 27.94
N GLU A 274 6.45 -7.73 28.51
CA GLU A 274 5.93 -9.09 28.23
C GLU A 274 5.65 -9.49 26.75
N ASN A 275 6.16 -8.76 25.77
CA ASN A 275 6.01 -9.04 24.35
C ASN A 275 6.99 -10.15 23.94
N ILE A 276 6.61 -11.40 24.19
CA ILE A 276 7.26 -12.54 23.53
C ILE A 276 7.30 -12.23 22.03
N LEU A 277 8.51 -12.07 21.49
CA LEU A 277 8.69 -11.84 20.06
C LEU A 277 8.22 -13.10 19.34
N HIS A 278 7.17 -12.96 18.55
CA HIS A 278 6.62 -14.06 17.78
C HIS A 278 6.93 -13.86 16.32
N LEU A 279 7.33 -14.93 15.64
CA LEU A 279 7.32 -14.90 14.18
C LEU A 279 5.87 -14.87 13.66
N PRO A 280 5.60 -14.09 12.62
CA PRO A 280 4.27 -13.99 12.03
C PRO A 280 3.79 -15.34 11.51
N ASN A 281 2.67 -15.84 12.05
CA ASN A 281 2.01 -17.07 11.57
C ASN A 281 0.48 -16.88 11.56
N PRO A 282 -0.15 -16.65 10.40
CA PRO A 282 -1.55 -16.23 10.38
C PRO A 282 -2.55 -17.35 10.66
N LEU A 283 -2.21 -18.61 10.37
CA LEU A 283 -3.19 -19.69 10.26
C LEU A 283 -3.43 -20.50 11.54
N ARG A 284 -2.65 -20.31 12.61
CA ARG A 284 -2.96 -20.94 13.90
C ARG A 284 -4.07 -20.22 14.67
N GLU A 285 -4.24 -18.91 14.47
CA GLU A 285 -4.92 -18.06 15.48
C GLU A 285 -5.84 -16.96 14.94
N CYS A 286 -5.82 -16.65 13.64
CA CYS A 286 -6.69 -15.63 13.02
C CYS A 286 -7.34 -16.19 11.75
N GLN A 287 -7.93 -17.38 11.88
CA GLN A 287 -8.66 -18.03 10.82
C GLN A 287 -10.00 -17.33 10.57
N ASN A 288 -10.03 -16.34 9.66
CA ASN A 288 -11.25 -16.05 8.90
C ASN A 288 -11.38 -17.17 7.84
N THR A 289 -11.61 -18.41 8.29
CA THR A 289 -11.62 -19.63 7.46
C THR A 289 -13.01 -20.03 7.00
N ASP A 290 -13.98 -19.11 7.01
CA ASP A 290 -15.35 -19.46 6.64
C ASP A 290 -15.39 -20.15 5.26
N ASP A 291 -14.43 -19.88 4.33
CA ASP A 291 -14.30 -20.63 3.06
C ASP A 291 -12.85 -20.70 2.49
N SER A 292 -12.00 -21.59 3.02
CA SER A 292 -10.60 -21.76 2.55
C SER A 292 -10.45 -22.06 1.06
N ASP A 293 -11.39 -22.83 0.49
CA ASP A 293 -11.33 -23.30 -0.90
C ASP A 293 -11.54 -22.16 -1.89
N ALA A 294 -12.48 -21.26 -1.62
CA ALA A 294 -12.74 -20.10 -2.46
C ALA A 294 -11.56 -19.13 -2.48
N ILE A 295 -10.89 -18.97 -1.35
CA ILE A 295 -9.68 -18.14 -1.24
C ILE A 295 -8.51 -18.76 -2.01
N VAL A 296 -8.30 -20.08 -1.89
CA VAL A 296 -7.28 -20.80 -2.68
C VAL A 296 -7.55 -20.62 -4.18
N LYS A 297 -8.81 -20.75 -4.60
CA LYS A 297 -9.22 -20.52 -5.99
C LYS A 297 -8.92 -19.10 -6.43
N LEU A 298 -9.32 -18.09 -5.65
CA LEU A 298 -9.09 -16.69 -6.00
C LEU A 298 -7.59 -16.37 -6.07
N ARG A 299 -6.77 -16.88 -5.16
CA ARG A 299 -5.31 -16.74 -5.21
C ARG A 299 -4.73 -17.33 -6.51
N ASN A 300 -5.23 -18.47 -6.97
CA ASN A 300 -4.81 -19.05 -8.25
C ASN A 300 -5.23 -18.18 -9.44
N GLU A 301 -6.48 -17.69 -9.47
CA GLU A 301 -6.94 -16.82 -10.56
C GLU A 301 -6.25 -15.44 -10.57
N MET A 302 -5.78 -14.97 -9.42
CA MET A 302 -5.03 -13.71 -9.27
C MET A 302 -3.52 -13.85 -9.56
N THR A 303 -3.02 -15.04 -9.95
CA THR A 303 -1.58 -15.31 -10.16
C THR A 303 -0.90 -14.26 -11.05
N PHE A 304 -1.55 -13.85 -12.15
CA PHE A 304 -1.01 -12.81 -13.03
C PHE A 304 -0.78 -11.50 -12.30
N TYR A 305 -1.78 -11.02 -11.57
CA TYR A 305 -1.70 -9.75 -10.84
C TYR A 305 -0.71 -9.83 -9.68
N SER A 306 -0.62 -10.96 -8.98
CA SER A 306 0.39 -11.16 -7.94
C SER A 306 1.81 -11.09 -8.51
N LYS A 307 2.08 -11.76 -9.64
CA LYS A 307 3.40 -11.71 -10.29
C LYS A 307 3.70 -10.32 -10.88
N LEU A 308 2.70 -9.65 -11.44
CA LEU A 308 2.82 -8.28 -11.93
C LEU A 308 3.20 -7.31 -10.79
N SER A 309 2.53 -7.41 -9.64
CA SER A 309 2.85 -6.65 -8.44
C SER A 309 4.29 -6.88 -7.97
N LEU A 310 4.75 -8.13 -7.92
CA LEU A 310 6.13 -8.47 -7.54
C LEU A 310 7.15 -7.85 -8.49
N VAL A 311 6.92 -7.93 -9.80
CA VAL A 311 7.80 -7.36 -10.82
C VAL A 311 7.87 -5.83 -10.70
N ILE A 312 6.74 -5.17 -10.48
CA ILE A 312 6.69 -3.71 -10.29
C ILE A 312 7.51 -3.31 -9.06
N ASN A 313 7.27 -3.96 -7.92
CA ASN A 313 8.04 -3.70 -6.70
C ASN A 313 9.54 -3.91 -6.92
N THR A 314 9.93 -5.00 -7.59
CA THR A 314 11.33 -5.30 -7.88
C THR A 314 11.98 -4.24 -8.76
N ALA A 315 11.25 -3.74 -9.77
CA ALA A 315 11.78 -2.78 -10.73
C ALA A 315 11.89 -1.35 -10.16
N PHE A 316 10.89 -0.92 -9.38
CA PHE A 316 10.78 0.48 -8.94
C PHE A 316 11.18 0.69 -7.48
N LEU A 317 11.16 -0.35 -6.65
CA LEU A 317 11.58 -0.35 -5.25
C LEU A 317 12.56 -1.50 -4.95
N PRO A 318 13.72 -1.57 -5.65
CA PRO A 318 14.64 -2.70 -5.52
C PRO A 318 15.18 -2.87 -4.10
N VAL A 319 15.45 -1.77 -3.39
CA VAL A 319 15.96 -1.80 -2.01
C VAL A 319 14.90 -2.34 -1.05
N SER A 320 13.69 -1.79 -1.10
CA SER A 320 12.56 -2.25 -0.28
C SER A 320 12.20 -3.72 -0.55
N THR A 321 12.24 -4.11 -1.83
CA THR A 321 12.02 -5.50 -2.25
C THR A 321 13.07 -6.43 -1.65
N LYS A 322 14.34 -6.02 -1.67
CA LYS A 322 15.42 -6.81 -1.08
C LYS A 322 15.22 -7.02 0.42
N VAL A 323 14.88 -5.97 1.17
CA VAL A 323 14.60 -6.07 2.61
C VAL A 323 13.43 -7.00 2.90
N ALA A 324 12.35 -6.90 2.11
CA ALA A 324 11.20 -7.79 2.24
C ALA A 324 11.56 -9.25 1.90
N GLN A 325 12.42 -9.47 0.90
CA GLN A 325 12.90 -10.80 0.54
C GLN A 325 13.76 -11.42 1.66
N GLU A 326 14.71 -10.66 2.22
CA GLU A 326 15.54 -11.11 3.35
C GLU A 326 14.67 -11.52 4.54
N ALA A 327 13.57 -10.80 4.80
CA ALA A 327 12.62 -11.16 5.84
C ALA A 327 11.82 -12.44 5.51
N VAL A 328 11.40 -12.61 4.25
CA VAL A 328 10.73 -13.84 3.79
C VAL A 328 11.66 -15.04 3.87
N ASP A 329 12.92 -14.89 3.46
CA ASP A 329 13.92 -15.95 3.52
C ASP A 329 14.16 -16.39 4.98
N TYR A 330 14.24 -15.43 5.91
CA TYR A 330 14.29 -15.74 7.34
C TYR A 330 13.06 -16.53 7.81
N LEU A 331 11.84 -16.22 7.33
CA LEU A 331 10.65 -17.01 7.65
C LEU A 331 10.67 -18.41 7.05
N LYS A 332 11.26 -18.60 5.87
CA LYS A 332 11.43 -19.93 5.27
C LYS A 332 12.40 -20.80 6.07
N GLU A 333 13.37 -20.19 6.73
CA GLU A 333 14.34 -20.90 7.57
C GLU A 333 13.85 -21.14 9.00
N GLN A 334 13.26 -20.12 9.63
CA GLN A 334 12.97 -20.11 11.08
C GLN A 334 11.46 -20.16 11.40
N GLY A 335 10.61 -19.99 10.40
CA GLY A 335 9.16 -20.07 10.56
C GLY A 335 8.69 -21.50 10.81
N SER A 336 7.46 -21.67 11.28
CA SER A 336 6.86 -23.00 11.45
C SER A 336 6.70 -23.71 10.10
N ASP A 337 6.72 -25.05 10.06
CA ASP A 337 6.54 -25.86 8.85
C ASP A 337 5.35 -25.39 7.98
N ARG A 338 4.19 -25.15 8.58
CA ARG A 338 3.00 -24.66 7.87
C ARG A 338 3.19 -23.28 7.23
N LEU A 339 3.97 -22.40 7.86
CA LEU A 339 4.29 -21.09 7.29
C LEU A 339 5.21 -21.24 6.07
N GLN A 340 6.20 -22.12 6.18
CA GLN A 340 7.12 -22.44 5.07
C GLN A 340 6.34 -23.00 3.87
N GLU A 341 5.46 -23.98 4.10
CA GLU A 341 4.57 -24.54 3.06
C GLU A 341 3.70 -23.48 2.39
N ASN A 342 3.17 -22.51 3.15
CA ASN A 342 2.37 -21.44 2.55
C ASN A 342 3.21 -20.47 1.72
N LEU A 343 4.38 -20.09 2.22
CA LEU A 343 5.29 -19.19 1.49
C LEU A 343 5.72 -19.81 0.16
N ASP A 344 5.90 -21.13 0.10
CA ASP A 344 6.22 -21.86 -1.14
C ASP A 344 5.07 -21.82 -2.17
N LEU A 345 3.83 -21.65 -1.71
CA LEU A 345 2.66 -21.53 -2.58
C LEU A 345 2.43 -20.10 -3.06
N GLU A 346 2.97 -19.10 -2.37
CA GLU A 346 2.71 -17.69 -2.66
C GLU A 346 3.29 -17.25 -4.01
N LYS A 347 2.45 -16.55 -4.80
CA LYS A 347 2.86 -16.03 -6.11
C LYS A 347 3.50 -14.65 -5.99
N ASN A 348 3.27 -13.95 -4.89
CA ASN A 348 3.99 -12.76 -4.50
C ASN A 348 4.40 -12.90 -3.03
N GLU A 349 5.65 -13.28 -2.78
CA GLU A 349 6.10 -13.61 -1.43
C GLU A 349 6.33 -12.37 -0.56
N ILE A 350 6.55 -11.18 -1.15
CA ILE A 350 6.78 -9.93 -0.41
C ILE A 350 5.50 -9.15 -0.10
N VAL A 351 4.36 -9.58 -0.65
CA VAL A 351 3.05 -8.96 -0.40
C VAL A 351 2.01 -10.01 0.02
N ALA A 352 1.48 -9.88 1.24
CA ALA A 352 0.33 -10.67 1.66
C ALA A 352 -0.93 -10.23 0.89
N LEU A 353 -1.62 -11.19 0.26
CA LEU A 353 -2.86 -10.91 -0.48
C LEU A 353 -4.03 -10.66 0.48
N LEU A 354 -4.57 -9.43 0.50
CA LEU A 354 -5.85 -9.07 1.13
C LEU A 354 -6.91 -8.83 0.03
N ILE A 355 -8.17 -9.25 0.24
CA ILE A 355 -9.22 -9.11 -0.79
C ILE A 355 -10.31 -8.17 -0.29
N HIS A 356 -10.14 -6.87 -0.50
CA HIS A 356 -11.25 -5.97 -0.28
C HIS A 356 -12.31 -6.13 -1.38
N ARG A 357 -13.58 -6.01 -1.00
CA ARG A 357 -14.65 -5.60 -1.91
C ARG A 357 -15.06 -4.20 -1.48
N PHE A 358 -15.32 -3.34 -2.45
CA PHE A 358 -15.48 -1.92 -2.21
C PHE A 358 -16.80 -1.62 -1.50
N ILE A 359 -16.66 -1.08 -0.28
CA ILE A 359 -17.39 0.10 0.15
C ILE A 359 -16.57 1.28 -0.35
N PRO A 360 -17.17 2.40 -0.77
CA PRO A 360 -16.45 3.65 -0.97
C PRO A 360 -15.34 3.87 0.09
N ILE A 361 -14.06 3.74 -0.31
CA ILE A 361 -12.94 4.01 0.60
C ILE A 361 -12.97 5.50 0.90
N GLU A 362 -13.09 5.84 2.18
CA GLU A 362 -12.88 7.21 2.61
C GLU A 362 -11.49 7.68 2.20
N THR A 363 -11.37 8.93 1.77
CA THR A 363 -10.04 9.46 1.46
C THR A 363 -9.20 9.41 2.74
N GLY A 364 -8.11 8.67 2.71
CA GLY A 364 -7.38 8.34 3.93
C GLY A 364 -5.99 7.77 3.70
N ILE A 365 -5.35 7.38 4.80
CA ILE A 365 -4.05 6.70 4.84
C ILE A 365 -4.17 5.32 5.48
N THR A 366 -3.39 4.37 4.97
CA THR A 366 -3.38 2.99 5.43
C THR A 366 -2.19 2.79 6.39
N HIS A 367 -2.37 3.21 7.65
CA HIS A 367 -1.35 3.23 8.72
C HIS A 367 -0.59 1.92 8.97
N PHE A 368 -1.11 0.78 8.53
CA PHE A 368 -0.55 -0.54 8.82
C PHE A 368 0.25 -1.15 7.67
N CYS A 369 0.33 -0.47 6.51
CA CYS A 369 1.08 -0.96 5.36
C CYS A 369 2.59 -0.96 5.61
N SER A 370 3.24 -1.99 5.08
CA SER A 370 4.69 -2.11 5.01
C SER A 370 5.26 -1.43 3.77
N ILE A 371 6.59 -1.53 3.65
CA ILE A 371 7.47 -0.83 2.70
C ILE A 371 7.22 -1.12 1.21
N PRO A 372 6.88 -2.35 0.74
CA PRO A 372 6.55 -2.53 -0.67
C PRO A 372 5.24 -1.81 -1.01
N PHE A 373 5.13 -1.33 -2.25
CA PHE A 373 3.92 -0.69 -2.73
C PHE A 373 2.70 -1.61 -2.54
N THR A 374 1.65 -1.04 -1.98
CA THR A 374 0.31 -1.65 -1.97
C THR A 374 -0.18 -1.74 -3.41
N SER A 375 -0.58 -2.94 -3.82
CA SER A 375 -1.07 -3.24 -5.16
C SER A 375 -2.60 -3.33 -5.18
N LEU A 376 -3.27 -2.32 -5.75
CA LEU A 376 -4.71 -2.29 -5.90
C LEU A 376 -5.12 -2.68 -7.32
N VAL A 377 -5.79 -3.82 -7.48
CA VAL A 377 -6.34 -4.30 -8.75
C VAL A 377 -7.83 -4.02 -8.82
N THR A 378 -8.27 -3.31 -9.87
CA THR A 378 -9.70 -3.12 -10.14
C THR A 378 -10.16 -4.04 -11.27
N ILE A 379 -11.22 -4.80 -11.02
CA ILE A 379 -11.83 -5.75 -11.97
C ILE A 379 -13.31 -5.38 -12.11
N VAL A 380 -13.77 -5.14 -13.34
CA VAL A 380 -15.13 -4.65 -13.67
C VAL A 380 -15.81 -5.52 -14.71
N GLU A 381 -17.14 -5.55 -14.72
CA GLU A 381 -17.94 -6.07 -15.84
C GLU A 381 -17.85 -5.15 -17.07
N GLU A 382 -17.91 -5.72 -18.28
CA GLU A 382 -17.96 -4.96 -19.54
C GLU A 382 -19.14 -3.95 -19.52
N ASN A 383 -18.97 -2.78 -20.16
CA ASN A 383 -19.87 -1.61 -20.16
C ASN A 383 -19.79 -0.67 -18.93
N PHE A 384 -18.58 -0.37 -18.47
CA PHE A 384 -18.37 0.69 -17.49
C PHE A 384 -18.08 2.04 -18.17
N PHE A 385 -19.04 2.97 -18.17
CA PHE A 385 -18.80 4.38 -18.48
C PHE A 385 -18.34 5.11 -17.22
N CYS A 386 -17.09 4.90 -16.77
CA CYS A 386 -16.38 5.88 -15.94
C CYS A 386 -14.92 5.47 -15.70
N HIS A 387 -14.01 6.22 -16.31
CA HIS A 387 -12.56 6.20 -16.06
C HIS A 387 -12.23 6.97 -14.78
N LEU A 388 -12.41 6.45 -13.56
CA LEU A 388 -12.07 7.25 -12.37
C LEU A 388 -11.77 6.42 -11.10
N LEU A 389 -10.61 5.77 -11.08
CA LEU A 389 -9.66 6.07 -10.01
C LEU A 389 -8.62 7.00 -10.61
N VAL A 390 -8.01 7.87 -9.81
CA VAL A 390 -6.70 8.41 -10.19
C VAL A 390 -5.77 7.18 -10.28
N LEU A 391 -5.58 6.69 -11.51
CA LEU A 391 -4.67 5.64 -11.99
C LEU A 391 -5.24 4.19 -12.11
N PRO A 392 -4.78 3.41 -13.11
CA PRO A 392 -5.54 2.35 -13.80
C PRO A 392 -5.30 0.94 -13.20
N ILE A 393 -5.67 -0.13 -13.92
CA ILE A 393 -5.95 -1.53 -13.50
C ILE A 393 -5.11 -2.11 -12.35
N LEU A 394 -3.86 -1.69 -12.16
CA LEU A 394 -3.06 -1.96 -10.96
C LEU A 394 -2.37 -0.67 -10.51
N VAL A 395 -2.69 -0.19 -9.30
CA VAL A 395 -1.98 0.93 -8.64
C VAL A 395 -1.03 0.39 -7.59
N SER A 396 0.25 0.74 -7.71
CA SER A 396 1.31 0.40 -6.76
C SER A 396 1.79 1.67 -6.06
N THR A 397 1.33 1.95 -4.83
CA THR A 397 1.64 3.21 -4.10
C THR A 397 1.98 2.96 -2.64
N ASP A 398 2.74 3.88 -2.01
CA ASP A 398 2.90 3.88 -0.56
C ASP A 398 1.66 4.50 0.10
N THR A 399 0.67 3.64 0.34
CA THR A 399 -0.62 4.02 0.94
C THR A 399 -0.51 4.39 2.42
N ARG A 400 0.65 4.16 3.07
CA ARG A 400 0.88 4.58 4.45
C ARG A 400 1.08 6.09 4.53
N ILE A 401 1.76 6.65 3.53
CA ILE A 401 2.15 8.06 3.53
C ILE A 401 1.17 8.92 2.74
N LEU A 402 0.71 8.42 1.59
CA LEU A 402 -0.13 9.17 0.68
C LEU A 402 -1.61 9.05 1.03
N TYR A 403 -2.27 10.20 1.16
CA TYR A 403 -3.73 10.26 1.17
C TYR A 403 -4.27 9.76 -0.18
N HIS A 404 -5.10 8.73 -0.13
CA HIS A 404 -5.71 8.10 -1.30
C HIS A 404 -7.19 7.87 -1.04
N GLY A 405 -7.97 7.92 -2.11
CA GLY A 405 -9.40 7.70 -2.08
C GLY A 405 -9.87 7.18 -3.42
N VAL A 406 -11.14 6.81 -3.49
CA VAL A 406 -11.74 6.33 -4.73
C VAL A 406 -12.91 7.21 -5.09
N ALA A 407 -12.94 7.65 -6.35
CA ALA A 407 -13.98 8.55 -6.79
C ALA A 407 -15.36 7.88 -6.77
N LYS A 408 -16.40 8.71 -6.65
CA LYS A 408 -17.79 8.32 -6.87
C LYS A 408 -17.95 7.86 -8.31
N PHE A 409 -18.79 6.84 -8.48
CA PHE A 409 -19.16 6.32 -9.78
C PHE A 409 -20.55 6.79 -10.17
N TYR A 410 -20.70 7.04 -11.46
CA TYR A 410 -21.95 7.41 -12.09
C TYR A 410 -22.24 6.40 -13.19
N PHE A 411 -23.49 5.96 -13.28
CA PHE A 411 -23.95 4.97 -14.24
C PHE A 411 -24.99 5.58 -15.15
N ASP A 412 -25.00 5.16 -16.41
CA ASP A 412 -26.05 5.54 -17.35
C ASP A 412 -27.40 4.97 -16.87
N GLU A 413 -28.44 5.80 -16.88
CA GLU A 413 -29.82 5.41 -16.55
C GLU A 413 -30.36 4.33 -17.51
N ALA A 414 -29.78 4.20 -18.70
CA ALA A 414 -30.14 3.17 -19.68
C ALA A 414 -29.67 1.75 -19.31
N LEU A 415 -28.85 1.58 -18.26
CA LEU A 415 -28.36 0.28 -17.83
C LEU A 415 -29.46 -0.54 -17.13
N GLU A 416 -29.75 -1.74 -17.64
CA GLU A 416 -30.74 -2.66 -17.06
C GLU A 416 -30.40 -3.12 -15.64
N ALA A 417 -29.10 -3.16 -15.31
CA ALA A 417 -28.59 -3.48 -13.98
C ALA A 417 -27.26 -2.76 -13.73
N PRO A 418 -26.93 -2.42 -12.46
CA PRO A 418 -25.65 -1.81 -12.16
C PRO A 418 -24.50 -2.82 -12.33
N PRO A 419 -23.42 -2.44 -13.04
CA PRO A 419 -22.28 -3.33 -13.22
C PRO A 419 -21.58 -3.56 -11.88
N GLN A 420 -21.11 -4.79 -11.69
CA GLN A 420 -20.32 -5.15 -10.52
C GLN A 420 -18.86 -4.73 -10.68
N ARG A 421 -18.32 -4.13 -9.61
CA ARG A 421 -16.90 -3.79 -9.49
C ARG A 421 -16.28 -4.49 -8.27
N PHE A 422 -15.11 -5.06 -8.49
CA PHE A 422 -14.26 -5.64 -7.47
C PHE A 422 -12.92 -4.92 -7.41
N SER A 423 -12.37 -4.76 -6.20
CA SER A 423 -11.11 -4.05 -5.97
C SER A 423 -10.22 -4.84 -5.01
N VAL A 424 -9.31 -5.65 -5.54
CA VAL A 424 -8.45 -6.52 -4.74
C VAL A 424 -7.18 -5.74 -4.35
N ALA A 425 -6.91 -5.61 -3.05
CA ALA A 425 -5.77 -4.84 -2.54
C ALA A 425 -4.71 -5.76 -1.91
N MET A 426 -3.59 -6.01 -2.58
CA MET A 426 -2.47 -6.79 -2.06
C MET A 426 -1.52 -5.88 -1.28
N TRP A 427 -1.31 -6.14 0.01
CA TRP A 427 -0.37 -5.39 0.83
C TRP A 427 0.11 -6.22 2.02
N SER A 428 1.36 -6.03 2.40
CA SER A 428 1.91 -6.62 3.63
C SER A 428 1.78 -5.66 4.79
N ARG A 429 1.57 -6.17 6.00
CA ARG A 429 1.64 -5.35 7.21
C ARG A 429 3.05 -5.03 7.59
N GLU A 430 3.25 -3.86 8.15
CA GLU A 430 4.54 -3.52 8.74
C GLU A 430 4.96 -4.53 9.81
N SER A 431 4.03 -4.99 10.65
CA SER A 431 4.30 -6.02 11.66
C SER A 431 4.74 -7.34 11.07
N SER A 432 4.41 -7.62 9.79
CA SER A 432 4.91 -8.82 9.11
C SER A 432 6.41 -8.77 8.88
N PHE A 433 7.05 -7.59 8.88
CA PHE A 433 8.49 -7.44 8.64
C PHE A 433 9.24 -6.88 9.86
N SER A 434 8.69 -5.88 10.56
CA SER A 434 9.33 -5.30 11.75
C SER A 434 9.45 -6.30 12.89
N ALA A 435 8.52 -7.27 12.99
CA ALA A 435 8.63 -8.36 13.96
C ALA A 435 9.80 -9.30 13.63
N ILE A 436 9.99 -9.62 12.35
CA ILE A 436 11.07 -10.50 11.89
C ILE A 436 12.42 -9.86 12.20
N ALA A 437 12.61 -8.59 11.83
CA ALA A 437 13.85 -7.86 12.08
C ALA A 437 14.20 -7.79 13.58
N ARG A 438 13.19 -7.66 14.46
CA ARG A 438 13.42 -7.65 15.91
C ARG A 438 13.67 -9.05 16.47
N HIS A 439 12.94 -10.05 15.99
CA HIS A 439 13.13 -11.44 16.38
C HIS A 439 14.54 -11.92 15.99
N SER A 440 14.98 -11.64 14.75
CA SER A 440 16.33 -11.99 14.30
C SER A 440 17.41 -11.29 15.12
N ALA A 441 17.27 -9.98 15.36
CA ALA A 441 18.23 -9.22 16.17
C ALA A 441 18.30 -9.67 17.64
N TYR A 442 17.20 -10.16 18.21
CA TYR A 442 17.17 -10.70 19.56
C TYR A 442 17.96 -12.02 19.64
N HIS A 443 17.70 -12.98 18.75
CA HIS A 443 18.36 -14.29 18.77
C HIS A 443 19.81 -14.28 18.25
N GLU A 444 20.20 -13.32 17.41
CA GLU A 444 21.62 -13.12 17.07
C GLU A 444 22.47 -12.69 18.28
N LYS A 445 21.87 -12.02 19.28
CA LYS A 445 22.56 -11.62 20.51
C LYS A 445 22.67 -12.76 21.53
N GLU A 446 21.76 -13.73 21.51
CA GLU A 446 21.86 -14.93 22.37
C GLU A 446 22.94 -15.90 21.90
N ASN A 447 23.35 -15.82 20.63
CA ASN A 447 24.38 -16.66 20.01
C ASN A 447 25.79 -16.00 19.98
N LYS A 448 25.97 -14.86 20.65
CA LYS A 448 27.27 -14.18 20.85
C LYS A 448 27.58 -14.13 22.34
#